data_AF-A0A9Q0VAJ0-F1
#
_entry.id   AF-A0A9Q0VAJ0-F1
#
_cell.length_a   1.000
_cell.length_b   1.000
_cell.length_c   1.000
_cell.angle_alpha   90.00
_cell.angle_beta   90.00
_cell.angle_gamma   90.00
#
_symmetry.space_group_name_H-M   'P 1'
#
loop_
_entity.id
_entity.type
_entity.pdbx_description
1 polymer ?
#
loop_
_entity_poly.entity_id
_entity_poly.type
_entity_poly.pdbx_seq_one_letter_code
_entity_poly.pdbx_strand_id
1 'polypeptide(L)' 'MVLEALDDLKKKPEAQFEEVIPVEKLIAEAYSVIDKAIKVGTLHRNTGARRKSRLARRKKAVEIHHGWYTPAPAEATAS' A
#
# COMPACT_ATOMS: atom_id res chain seq x y z
N MET A 1 -8.53 0.30 -10.46
CA MET A 1 -7.57 1.28 -9.87
C MET A 1 -6.89 0.63 -8.65
N VAL A 2 -5.64 0.98 -8.30
CA VAL A 2 -4.78 0.22 -7.33
C VAL A 2 -5.45 -0.32 -6.06
N LEU A 3 -6.39 0.43 -5.48
CA LEU A 3 -7.14 -0.01 -4.29
C LEU A 3 -8.05 -1.22 -4.56
N GLU A 4 -8.68 -1.28 -5.73
CA GLU A 4 -9.52 -2.42 -6.15
C GLU A 4 -8.65 -3.66 -6.33
N ALA A 5 -7.48 -3.53 -6.96
CA ALA A 5 -6.55 -4.65 -7.14
C ALA A 5 -6.10 -5.25 -5.80
N LEU A 6 -5.85 -4.40 -4.78
CA LEU A 6 -5.54 -4.84 -3.42
C LEU A 6 -6.74 -5.52 -2.73
N ASP A 7 -7.95 -5.00 -2.93
CA ASP A 7 -9.17 -5.58 -2.36
C ASP A 7 -9.52 -6.93 -2.99
N ASP A 8 -9.34 -7.07 -4.30
CA ASP A 8 -9.56 -8.31 -5.03
C ASP A 8 -8.52 -9.37 -4.64
N LEU A 9 -7.26 -8.97 -4.50
CA LEU A 9 -6.21 -9.86 -4.03
C LEU A 9 -6.49 -10.36 -2.61
N LYS A 10 -7.01 -9.50 -1.71
CA LYS A 10 -7.40 -9.92 -0.36
C LYS A 10 -8.50 -10.97 -0.35
N LYS A 11 -9.48 -10.86 -1.27
CA LYS A 11 -10.65 -11.75 -1.33
C LYS A 11 -10.32 -13.13 -1.91
N LYS A 12 -9.26 -13.25 -2.71
CA LYS A 12 -8.81 -14.51 -3.30
C LYS A 12 -8.08 -15.35 -2.24
N PRO A 13 -8.65 -16.45 -1.74
CA PRO A 13 -8.06 -17.22 -0.64
C PRO A 13 -6.79 -17.99 -1.04
N GLU A 14 -6.63 -18.30 -2.32
CA GLU A 14 -5.47 -19.03 -2.88
C GLU A 14 -4.57 -18.12 -3.72
N ALA A 15 -4.60 -16.82 -3.46
CA ALA A 15 -3.68 -15.89 -4.12
C ALA A 15 -2.24 -16.35 -3.93
N GLN A 16 -1.41 -16.17 -4.95
CA GLN A 16 0.03 -16.43 -4.86
C GLN A 16 0.81 -15.14 -4.65
N PHE A 17 2.00 -15.25 -4.06
CA PHE A 17 2.86 -14.10 -3.82
C PHE A 17 3.20 -13.33 -5.11
N GLU A 18 3.33 -14.04 -6.23
CA GLU A 18 3.60 -13.46 -7.55
C GLU A 18 2.51 -12.49 -8.04
N GLU A 19 1.26 -12.66 -7.58
CA GLU A 19 0.16 -11.74 -7.90
C GLU A 19 0.32 -10.38 -7.20
N VAL A 20 1.17 -10.26 -6.17
CA VAL A 20 1.48 -8.99 -5.50
C VAL A 20 2.38 -8.10 -6.36
N ILE A 21 3.28 -8.70 -7.15
CA ILE A 21 4.27 -7.99 -7.98
C ILE A 21 3.63 -6.94 -8.91
N PRO A 22 2.60 -7.25 -9.71
CA PRO A 22 1.95 -6.24 -10.54
C PRO A 22 1.26 -5.15 -9.69
N VAL A 23 0.74 -5.49 -8.51
CA VAL A 23 0.14 -4.52 -7.59
C VAL A 23 1.20 -3.56 -7.02
N GLU A 24 2.41 -4.03 -6.75
CA GLU A 24 3.53 -3.17 -6.32
C GLU A 24 3.91 -2.14 -7.37
N LYS A 25 3.95 -2.54 -8.64
CA LYS A 25 4.19 -1.61 -9.76
C LYS A 25 3.12 -0.51 -9.81
N LEU A 26 1.85 -0.91 -9.68
CA LEU A 26 0.73 0.03 -9.61
C LEU A 26 0.82 0.98 -8.40
N ILE A 27 1.28 0.50 -7.25
CA ILE A 27 1.52 1.35 -6.07
C ILE A 27 2.65 2.36 -6.36
N ALA A 28 3.74 1.94 -7.00
CA ALA A 28 4.85 2.82 -7.35
C ALA A 28 4.43 3.93 -8.34
N GLU A 29 3.60 3.58 -9.33
CA GLU A 29 2.99 4.55 -10.23
C GLU A 29 2.09 5.54 -9.49
N ALA A 30 1.21 5.05 -8.60
CA ALA A 30 0.35 5.90 -7.78
C ALA A 30 1.16 6.85 -6.89
N TYR A 31 2.25 6.38 -6.30
CA TYR A 31 3.17 7.22 -5.52
C TYR A 31 3.79 8.31 -6.38
N SER A 32 4.26 7.95 -7.58
CA SER A 32 4.84 8.90 -8.53
C SER A 32 3.86 10.00 -8.93
N VAL A 33 2.59 9.65 -9.17
CA VAL A 33 1.52 10.62 -9.46
C VAL A 33 1.25 11.53 -8.26
N ILE A 34 1.18 10.97 -7.04
CA ILE A 34 0.99 11.75 -5.81
C ILE A 34 2.14 12.74 -5.62
N ASP A 35 3.38 12.29 -5.80
CA ASP A 35 4.56 13.14 -5.62
C ASP A 35 4.65 14.24 -6.66
N LYS A 36 4.31 13.94 -7.92
CA LYS A 36 4.16 14.96 -8.96
C LYS A 36 3.10 15.97 -8.56
N ALA A 37 1.93 15.54 -8.08
CA ALA A 37 0.85 16.43 -7.65
C ALA A 37 1.24 17.33 -6.46
N ILE A 38 2.03 16.81 -5.52
CA ILE A 38 2.62 17.60 -4.42
C ILE A 38 3.62 18.60 -4.98
N LYS A 39 4.53 18.15 -5.85
CA LYS A 39 5.59 18.99 -6.44
C LYS A 39 5.01 20.17 -7.23
N VAL A 40 3.93 19.96 -7.98
CA VAL A 40 3.27 21.03 -8.76
C VAL A 40 2.23 21.82 -7.95
N GLY A 41 2.10 21.54 -6.64
CA GLY A 41 1.24 22.30 -5.73
C GLY A 41 -0.26 21.97 -5.79
N THR A 42 -0.70 21.13 -6.72
CA THR A 42 -2.11 20.69 -6.84
C THR A 42 -2.59 19.84 -5.66
N LEU A 43 -1.68 19.31 -4.84
CA LEU A 43 -2.00 18.51 -3.66
C LEU A 43 -1.15 18.94 -2.45
N HIS A 44 -1.79 19.21 -1.31
CA HIS A 44 -1.06 19.50 -0.07
C HIS A 44 -0.27 18.28 0.42
N ARG A 45 0.96 18.50 0.89
CA ARG A 45 1.88 17.43 1.36
C ARG A 45 1.23 16.46 2.35
N ASN A 46 0.47 16.95 3.32
CA ASN A 46 -0.18 16.09 4.33
C ASN A 46 -1.27 15.21 3.69
N THR A 47 -1.99 15.74 2.68
CA THR A 47 -2.98 14.96 1.95
C THR A 47 -2.31 13.89 1.12
N GLY A 48 -1.18 14.21 0.47
CA GLY A 48 -0.35 13.23 -0.23
C GLY A 48 0.17 12.12 0.69
N ALA A 49 0.73 12.50 1.85
CA ALA A 49 1.19 11.55 2.88
C ALA A 49 0.07 10.62 3.36
N ARG A 50 -1.14 11.17 3.62
CA ARG A 50 -2.31 10.35 3.98
C ARG A 50 -2.70 9.36 2.87
N ARG A 51 -2.67 9.78 1.60
CA ARG A 51 -2.97 8.90 0.46
C ARG A 51 -1.94 7.76 0.33
N LYS A 52 -0.65 8.07 0.47
CA LYS A 52 0.41 7.05 0.50
C LYS A 52 0.26 6.07 1.67
N SER A 53 0.02 6.61 2.87
CA SER A 53 -0.22 5.79 4.07
C SER A 53 -1.40 4.84 3.90
N ARG A 54 -2.49 5.28 3.25
CA ARG A 54 -3.63 4.41 2.94
C ARG A 54 -3.24 3.23 2.05
N LEU A 55 -2.45 3.45 1.00
CA LEU A 55 -1.97 2.39 0.11
C LEU A 55 -1.08 1.40 0.85
N ALA A 56 -0.10 1.90 1.62
CA ALA A 56 0.81 1.06 2.40
C ALA A 56 0.08 0.16 3.42
N ARG A 57 -0.88 0.74 4.17
CA ARG A 57 -1.69 -0.03 5.14
C ARG A 57 -2.52 -1.12 4.46
N ARG A 58 -3.07 -0.83 3.28
CA ARG A 58 -3.89 -1.79 2.54
C ARG A 58 -3.04 -2.94 1.99
N LYS A 59 -1.85 -2.66 1.45
CA LYS A 59 -0.87 -3.67 1.04
C LYS A 59 -0.50 -4.60 2.20
N LYS A 60 -0.11 -4.00 3.34
CA LYS A 60 0.26 -4.75 4.55
C LYS A 60 -0.88 -5.67 5.03
N ALA A 61 -2.13 -5.21 4.94
CA ALA A 61 -3.28 -6.02 5.32
C ALA A 61 -3.50 -7.24 4.40
N VAL A 62 -3.13 -7.14 3.12
CA VAL A 62 -3.17 -8.27 2.18
C VAL A 62 -2.07 -9.26 2.49
N GLU A 63 -0.84 -8.78 2.68
CA GLU A 63 0.32 -9.62 3.00
C GLU A 63 0.12 -10.40 4.32
N ILE A 64 -0.46 -9.76 5.33
CA ILE A 64 -0.80 -10.41 6.61
C ILE A 64 -1.93 -11.44 6.41
N HIS A 65 -2.97 -11.09 5.64
CA HIS A 65 -4.11 -11.98 5.41
C HIS A 65 -3.70 -13.30 4.74
N HIS A 66 -2.74 -13.23 3.82
CA HIS A 66 -2.23 -14.41 3.09
C HIS A 66 -1.02 -15.06 3.76
N GLY A 67 -0.62 -14.58 4.94
CA GLY A 67 0.51 -15.15 5.69
C GLY A 67 1.89 -14.91 5.06
N TRP A 68 1.99 -14.04 4.05
CA TRP A 68 3.26 -13.68 3.42
C TRP A 68 4.12 -12.75 4.26
N TYR A 69 3.51 -12.08 5.24
CA TYR A 69 4.21 -11.19 6.15
C TYR A 69 3.62 -11.27 7.55
N THR A 70 4.45 -11.66 8.50
CA THR A 70 4.15 -11.53 9.93
C THR A 70 4.92 -10.32 10.46
N PRO A 71 4.25 -9.22 10.84
CA PRO A 71 4.95 -8.15 11.52
C PRO A 71 5.52 -8.68 12.83
N ALA A 72 6.82 -8.46 13.07
CA ALA A 72 7.38 -8.63 14.40
C ALA A 72 6.56 -7.77 15.39
N PRO A 73 6.27 -8.27 16.61
CA PRO A 73 5.62 -7.45 17.62
C PRO A 73 6.49 -6.21 17.82
N ALA A 74 5.89 -5.04 17.67
CA ALA A 74 6.61 -3.78 17.81
C ALA A 74 7.14 -3.68 19.25
N GLU A 75 8.42 -4.01 19.45
CA GLU A 75 9.11 -3.66 20.67
C GLU A 75 9.10 -2.13 20.80
N ALA A 76 8.43 -1.69 21.85
CA ALA A 76 8.56 -0.43 22.58
C ALA A 76 9.44 0.65 21.92
N THR A 77 8.79 1.56 21.19
CA THR A 77 9.23 2.96 21.15
C THR A 77 8.11 3.82 21.70
N ALA A 78 7.88 3.66 23.01
CA ALA A 78 7.27 4.70 23.82
C ALA A 78 8.35 5.76 24.10
N SER A 79 7.98 7.02 23.89
CA SER A 79 8.77 8.23 24.22
C SER A 79 9.18 8.30 25.68
#